data_AF-A0A510UDI3-F1
#
_entry.id   AF-A0A510UDI3-F1
#
_cell.length_a   1.000
_cell.length_b   1.000
_cell.length_c   1.000
_cell.angle_alpha   90.00
_cell.angle_beta   90.00
_cell.angle_gamma   90.00
#
_symmetry.space_group_name_H-M   'P 1'
#
loop_
_entity.id
_entity.type
_entity.pdbx_description
1 polymer ?
#
loop_
_entity_poly.entity_id
_entity_poly.type
_entity_poly.pdbx_seq_one_letter_code
_entity_poly.pdbx_strand_id
1 'polypeptide(L)'
;MSEKVKAQKPDRKTAMRNIIELVKADFPFDAPEAQICGDTCVGCPRKLIELVESELLYWESYIERGETPNFSEIDKFAKLCKNVRRGLVRNGILEPLPR
;
A
#
# COMPACT_ATOMS: atom_id res chain seq x y z
N MET A 1 28.35 22.53 -6.55
CA MET A 1 27.94 21.15 -6.87
C MET A 1 26.44 21.05 -6.61
N SER A 2 25.62 21.16 -7.67
CA SER A 2 24.18 20.93 -7.58
C SER A 2 23.76 20.18 -8.83
N GLU A 3 23.85 18.86 -8.78
CA GLU A 3 23.35 17.99 -9.83
C GLU A 3 21.82 17.96 -9.69
N LYS A 4 21.15 18.68 -10.59
CA LYS A 4 19.70 18.56 -10.82
C LYS A 4 19.42 17.15 -11.33
N VAL A 5 18.93 16.28 -10.47
CA VAL A 5 18.41 14.96 -10.85
C VAL A 5 17.18 15.18 -11.74
N LYS A 6 17.33 14.98 -13.06
CA LYS A 6 16.19 14.82 -13.96
C LYS A 6 15.26 13.77 -13.35
N ALA A 7 13.98 14.07 -13.19
CA ALA A 7 12.94 13.13 -12.76
C ALA A 7 12.80 12.01 -13.81
N GLN A 8 13.76 11.09 -13.81
CA GLN A 8 13.75 9.88 -14.59
C GLN A 8 12.67 8.99 -13.96
N LYS A 9 11.83 8.35 -14.78
CA LYS A 9 10.84 7.40 -14.27
C LYS A 9 11.59 6.37 -13.41
N PRO A 10 11.15 6.11 -12.17
CA PRO A 10 11.84 5.18 -11.30
C PRO A 10 11.92 3.81 -11.97
N ASP A 11 13.01 3.09 -11.72
CA ASP A 11 13.10 1.68 -12.11
C ASP A 11 12.03 0.86 -11.39
N ARG A 12 11.80 -0.38 -11.85
CA ARG A 12 10.74 -1.24 -11.33
C ARG A 12 10.87 -1.55 -9.83
N LYS A 13 12.10 -1.72 -9.32
CA LYS A 13 12.32 -1.96 -7.89
C LYS A 13 12.01 -0.70 -7.09
N THR A 14 12.51 0.44 -7.54
CA THR A 14 12.24 1.74 -6.90
C THR A 14 10.76 2.08 -6.95
N ALA A 15 10.06 1.80 -8.05
CA ALA A 15 8.62 1.99 -8.16
C ALA A 15 7.85 1.12 -7.16
N MET A 16 8.20 -0.17 -7.04
CA MET A 16 7.56 -1.06 -6.06
C MET A 16 7.83 -0.62 -4.62
N ARG A 17 9.10 -0.27 -4.29
CA ARG A 17 9.45 0.27 -2.97
C ARG A 17 8.69 1.55 -2.64
N ASN A 18 8.57 2.47 -3.60
CA ASN A 18 7.81 3.70 -3.38
C ASN A 18 6.34 3.40 -3.06
N ILE A 19 5.72 2.40 -3.69
CA ILE A 19 4.35 2.01 -3.36
C ILE A 19 4.28 1.44 -1.95
N ILE A 20 5.22 0.56 -1.58
CA ILE A 20 5.31 -0.02 -0.23
C ILE A 20 5.37 1.09 0.83
N GLU A 21 6.29 2.04 0.67
CA GLU A 21 6.47 3.15 1.61
C GLU A 21 5.22 4.06 1.70
N LEU A 22 4.60 4.37 0.55
CA LEU A 22 3.36 5.14 0.53
C LEU A 22 2.22 4.45 1.26
N VAL A 23 2.10 3.13 1.10
CA VAL A 23 1.05 2.34 1.76
C VAL A 23 1.31 2.24 3.26
N LYS A 24 2.56 2.01 3.68
CA LYS A 24 2.96 2.02 5.10
C LYS A 24 2.65 3.36 5.77
N ALA A 25 2.78 4.47 5.05
CA ALA A 25 2.47 5.80 5.57
C ALA A 25 0.96 6.14 5.58
N ASP A 26 0.17 5.62 4.62
CA ASP A 26 -1.26 5.94 4.47
C ASP A 26 -2.16 5.02 5.30
N PHE A 27 -1.75 3.77 5.57
CA PHE A 27 -2.62 2.75 6.18
C PHE A 27 -2.34 2.61 7.68
N PRO A 28 -3.38 2.37 8.51
CA PRO A 28 -3.24 2.32 9.95
C PRO A 28 -2.82 0.92 10.43
N PHE A 29 -1.62 0.48 10.06
CA PHE A 29 -1.09 -0.84 10.47
C PHE A 29 -0.88 -0.94 11.99
N ASP A 30 -0.50 0.17 12.63
CA ASP A 30 -0.25 0.23 14.08
C ASP A 30 -1.50 0.56 14.91
N ALA A 31 -2.67 0.76 14.30
CA ALA A 31 -3.88 1.12 15.04
C ALA A 31 -4.48 -0.10 15.76
N PRO A 32 -4.86 0.02 17.05
CA PRO A 32 -5.46 -1.07 17.80
C PRO A 32 -6.81 -1.51 17.22
N GLU A 33 -7.09 -2.82 17.29
CA GLU A 33 -8.26 -3.47 16.67
C GLU A 33 -9.61 -2.86 17.09
N ALA A 34 -9.71 -2.36 18.32
CA ALA A 34 -10.91 -1.69 18.83
C ALA A 34 -11.26 -0.40 18.08
N GLN A 35 -10.30 0.21 17.38
CA GLN A 35 -10.53 1.39 16.53
C GLN A 35 -10.90 1.02 15.10
N ILE A 36 -10.70 -0.25 14.71
CA ILE A 36 -10.89 -0.74 13.35
C ILE A 36 -12.21 -1.53 13.24
N CYS A 37 -12.63 -2.21 14.30
CA CYS A 37 -13.83 -3.05 14.29
C CYS A 37 -15.10 -2.25 14.64
N GLY A 38 -16.21 -2.58 13.98
CA GLY A 38 -17.55 -2.03 14.27
C GLY A 38 -18.64 -3.03 13.91
N ASP A 39 -19.86 -2.84 14.42
CA ASP A 39 -20.95 -3.82 14.33
C ASP A 39 -21.52 -4.03 12.92
N THR A 40 -21.23 -3.16 11.95
CA THR A 40 -21.71 -3.25 10.57
C THR A 40 -20.60 -2.91 9.59
N CYS A 41 -19.79 -3.89 9.20
CA CYS A 41 -18.70 -3.70 8.24
C CYS A 41 -19.10 -4.18 6.82
N VAL A 42 -19.00 -3.30 5.81
CA VAL A 42 -19.11 -3.69 4.39
C VAL A 42 -17.75 -4.26 3.96
N GLY A 43 -17.46 -5.47 4.44
CA GLY A 43 -16.14 -6.07 4.46
C GLY A 43 -15.34 -5.62 5.69
N CYS A 44 -14.78 -6.57 6.44
CA CYS A 44 -14.06 -6.27 7.68
C CYS A 44 -12.78 -5.45 7.38
N PRO A 45 -12.67 -4.20 7.85
CA PRO A 45 -11.51 -3.34 7.58
C PRO A 45 -10.21 -3.94 8.11
N ARG A 46 -10.27 -4.70 9.21
CA ARG A 46 -9.12 -5.47 9.72
C ARG A 46 -8.60 -6.44 8.68
N LYS A 47 -9.49 -7.22 8.06
CA LYS A 47 -9.08 -8.20 7.07
C LYS A 47 -8.47 -7.58 5.82
N LEU A 48 -8.94 -6.38 5.46
CA LEU A 48 -8.37 -5.62 4.36
C LEU A 48 -6.95 -5.12 4.67
N ILE A 49 -6.70 -4.68 5.91
CA ILE A 49 -5.36 -4.28 6.37
C ILE A 49 -4.42 -5.49 6.38
N GLU A 50 -4.85 -6.62 6.96
CA GLU A 50 -4.06 -7.86 6.99
C GLU A 50 -3.69 -8.37 5.59
N LEU A 51 -4.61 -8.24 4.62
CA LEU A 51 -4.35 -8.59 3.22
C LEU A 51 -3.19 -7.75 2.66
N VAL A 52 -3.21 -6.45 2.90
CA VAL A 52 -2.19 -5.54 2.36
C VAL A 52 -0.87 -5.73 3.09
N GLU A 53 -0.90 -5.94 4.40
CA GLU A 53 0.29 -6.26 5.20
C GLU A 53 1.00 -7.51 4.67
N SER A 54 0.24 -8.57 4.36
CA SER A 54 0.81 -9.80 3.77
C SER A 54 1.47 -9.54 2.41
N GLU A 55 0.84 -8.74 1.56
CA GLU A 55 1.40 -8.36 0.25
C GLU A 55 2.66 -7.49 0.39
N LEU A 56 2.69 -6.57 1.37
CA LEU A 56 3.87 -5.75 1.67
C LEU A 56 5.06 -6.64 2.04
N LEU A 57 4.88 -7.55 3.00
CA LEU A 57 5.93 -8.49 3.43
C LEU A 57 6.43 -9.34 2.27
N TYR A 58 5.52 -9.83 1.41
CA TYR A 58 5.89 -10.58 0.22
C TYR A 58 6.79 -9.76 -0.73
N TRP A 59 6.38 -8.54 -1.09
CA TRP A 59 7.11 -7.71 -2.02
C TRP A 59 8.42 -7.16 -1.46
N GLU A 60 8.47 -6.85 -0.16
CA GLU A 60 9.73 -6.49 0.52
C GLU A 60 10.73 -7.62 0.41
N SER A 61 10.33 -8.82 0.83
CA SER A 61 11.19 -10.01 0.76
C SER A 61 11.60 -10.32 -0.68
N TYR A 62 10.70 -10.18 -1.65
CA TYR A 62 10.97 -10.37 -3.07
C TYR A 62 12.09 -9.44 -3.57
N ILE A 63 12.01 -8.14 -3.21
CA ILE A 63 13.02 -7.15 -3.61
C ILE A 63 14.33 -7.35 -2.85
N GLU A 64 14.28 -7.71 -1.57
CA GLU A 64 15.46 -7.99 -0.72
C GLU A 64 16.28 -9.17 -1.25
N ARG A 65 15.63 -10.20 -1.80
CA ARG A 65 16.30 -11.30 -2.50
C ARG A 65 16.98 -10.89 -3.81
N GLY A 66 16.88 -9.63 -4.21
CA GLY A 66 17.44 -9.11 -5.45
C GLY A 66 16.55 -9.34 -6.67
N GLU A 67 15.34 -9.89 -6.50
CA GLU A 67 14.39 -10.07 -7.59
C GLU A 67 13.79 -8.72 -8.03
N THR A 68 13.31 -8.65 -9.27
CA THR A 68 12.80 -7.41 -9.87
C THR A 68 11.37 -7.62 -10.34
N PRO A 69 10.37 -6.93 -9.76
CA PRO A 69 9.00 -7.08 -10.21
C PRO A 69 8.84 -6.57 -11.65
N ASN A 70 7.85 -7.09 -12.35
CA ASN A 70 7.44 -6.61 -13.66
C ASN A 70 6.37 -5.50 -13.53
N PHE A 71 6.11 -4.79 -14.62
CA PHE A 71 5.15 -3.68 -14.60
C PHE A 71 3.71 -4.12 -14.30
N SER A 72 3.33 -5.35 -14.69
CA SER A 72 2.00 -5.91 -14.41
C SER A 72 1.83 -6.21 -12.92
N GLU A 73 2.86 -6.73 -12.26
CA GLU A 73 2.88 -6.96 -10.82
C GLU A 73 2.77 -5.66 -10.02
N ILE A 74 3.55 -4.65 -10.41
CA ILE A 74 3.48 -3.31 -9.81
C ILE A 74 2.07 -2.72 -9.94
N ASP A 75 1.48 -2.80 -11.14
CA ASP A 75 0.13 -2.30 -11.39
C ASP A 75 -0.94 -3.06 -10.58
N LYS A 76 -0.84 -4.41 -10.51
CA LYS A 76 -1.73 -5.24 -9.70
C LYS A 76 -1.65 -4.90 -8.21
N PHE A 77 -0.43 -4.78 -7.68
CA PHE A 77 -0.22 -4.41 -6.28
C PHE A 77 -0.78 -3.00 -5.99
N ALA A 78 -0.46 -2.02 -6.83
CA ALA A 78 -1.00 -0.67 -6.70
C ALA A 78 -2.54 -0.64 -6.75
N LYS A 79 -3.17 -1.46 -7.62
CA LYS A 79 -4.63 -1.59 -7.70
C LYS A 79 -5.22 -2.24 -6.45
N LEU A 80 -4.56 -3.28 -5.92
CA LEU A 80 -4.96 -3.91 -4.66
C LEU A 80 -4.98 -2.89 -3.53
N CYS A 81 -3.89 -2.13 -3.34
CA CYS A 81 -3.80 -1.08 -2.33
C CYS A 81 -4.91 -0.02 -2.53
N LYS A 82 -5.14 0.46 -3.75
CA LYS A 82 -6.21 1.43 -4.03
C LYS A 82 -7.61 0.89 -3.69
N ASN A 83 -7.87 -0.38 -3.97
CA ASN A 83 -9.16 -1.01 -3.68
C ASN A 83 -9.37 -1.18 -2.17
N VAL A 84 -8.34 -1.62 -1.45
CA VAL A 84 -8.39 -1.70 0.02
C VAL A 84 -8.59 -0.31 0.62
N ARG A 85 -7.83 0.69 0.18
CA ARG A 85 -7.98 2.07 0.65
C ARG A 85 -9.42 2.57 0.50
N ARG A 86 -10.07 2.28 -0.63
CA ARG A 86 -11.50 2.60 -0.83
C ARG A 86 -12.41 1.87 0.17
N GLY A 87 -12.10 0.61 0.48
CA GLY A 87 -12.78 -0.14 1.54
C GLY A 87 -12.61 0.52 2.92
N LEU A 88 -11.39 0.94 3.26
CA LEU A 88 -11.10 1.62 4.53
C LEU A 88 -11.82 2.98 4.63
N VAL A 89 -11.83 3.76 3.56
CA VAL A 89 -12.59 5.04 3.49
C VAL A 89 -14.09 4.80 3.68
N ARG A 90 -14.65 3.75 3.07
CA ARG A 90 -16.08 3.40 3.25
C ARG A 90 -16.42 2.99 4.67
N ASN A 91 -15.48 2.38 5.39
CA ASN A 91 -15.63 2.01 6.79
C ASN A 91 -15.26 3.16 7.75
N GLY A 92 -14.96 4.37 7.25
CA GLY A 92 -14.61 5.53 8.08
C GLY A 92 -13.24 5.46 8.75
N ILE A 93 -12.40 4.51 8.34
CA ILE A 93 -11.05 4.30 8.91
C ILE A 93 -10.05 5.31 8.33
N LEU A 94 -10.23 5.70 7.06
CA LEU A 94 -9.36 6.64 6.36
C LEU A 94 -10.18 7.76 5.73
N GLU A 95 -9.55 8.92 5.58
CA GLU A 95 -10.14 10.02 4.84
C GLU A 95 -9.97 9.85 3.32
N PRO A 96 -10.96 10.27 2.51
CA PRO A 96 -10.82 10.31 1.06
C PRO A 96 -9.68 11.29 0.68
N LEU A 97 -8.84 10.92 -0.29
CA LEU A 97 -7.81 11.85 -0.78
C LEU A 97 -8.48 13.10 -1.38
N PRO A 98 -7.89 14.30 -1.16
CA PRO A 98 -8.30 15.49 -1.89
C PRO A 98 -8.15 15.23 -3.40
N ARG A 99 -9.20 15.56 -4.17
CA ARG A 99 -9.24 15.37 -5.63
C ARG A 99 -8.63 16.53 -6.38
#